data_AF-A0A923WKG5-F1
#
_entry.id   AF-A0A923WKG5-F1
#
_cell.length_a   1.000
_cell.length_b   1.000
_cell.length_c   1.000
_cell.angle_alpha   90.00
_cell.angle_beta   90.00
_cell.angle_gamma   90.00
#
_symmetry.space_group_name_H-M   'P 1'
#
loop_
_entity.id
_entity.type
_entity.pdbx_description
1 polymer ?
#
loop_
_entity_poly.entity_id
_entity_poly.type
_entity_poly.pdbx_seq_one_letter_code
_entity_poly.pdbx_strand_id
1 'polypeptide(L)'
;MAKTILAVDDSSSLRQMVAFSLKAAGYQVVEAVDGQDGLDKAKLHTVDLVLTDQNMPRMDGLALIKLLRELPAYQKVPILMLTTESSDEMKAKGRAAGANGWLVKPFDPQRLIDVVKKVIG
;
A
#
# COMPACT_ATOMS: atom_id res chain seq x y z
N MET A 1 -14.07 -12.78 -8.54
CA MET A 1 -13.70 -11.47 -9.13
C MET A 1 -12.24 -11.20 -8.81
N ALA A 2 -11.49 -10.60 -9.73
CA ALA A 2 -10.10 -10.22 -9.45
C ALA A 2 -10.08 -9.16 -8.33
N LYS A 3 -9.20 -9.36 -7.35
CA LYS A 3 -9.03 -8.43 -6.23
C LYS A 3 -8.30 -7.17 -6.69
N THR A 4 -8.73 -6.01 -6.23
CA THR A 4 -8.16 -4.71 -6.62
C THR A 4 -7.20 -4.20 -5.56
N ILE A 5 -6.01 -3.79 -5.97
CA ILE A 5 -4.95 -3.32 -5.08
C ILE A 5 -4.60 -1.88 -5.44
N LEU A 6 -4.64 -0.98 -4.46
CA LEU A 6 -4.12 0.38 -4.61
C LEU A 6 -2.63 0.38 -4.30
N ALA A 7 -1.79 0.72 -5.28
CA ALA A 7 -0.34 0.84 -5.12
C ALA A 7 0.07 2.32 -5.16
N VAL A 8 0.50 2.84 -4.01
CA VAL A 8 0.91 4.24 -3.80
C VAL A 8 2.42 4.27 -3.57
N ASP A 9 3.16 4.86 -4.51
CA ASP A 9 4.61 5.02 -4.41
C ASP A 9 5.03 6.20 -5.31
N ASP A 10 5.95 7.04 -4.84
CA ASP A 10 6.42 8.22 -5.57
C ASP A 10 7.43 7.86 -6.68
N SER A 11 8.17 6.77 -6.49
CA SER A 11 9.06 6.23 -7.50
C SER A 11 8.27 5.57 -8.63
N SER A 12 8.29 6.19 -9.81
CA SER A 12 7.65 5.63 -11.00
C SER A 12 8.13 4.22 -11.33
N SER A 13 9.43 3.97 -11.19
CA SER A 13 10.04 2.68 -11.49
C SER A 13 9.53 1.59 -10.55
N LEU A 14 9.43 1.90 -9.25
CA LEU A 14 8.98 0.93 -8.27
C LEU A 14 7.48 0.69 -8.37
N ARG A 15 6.68 1.75 -8.56
CA ARG A 15 5.24 1.66 -8.80
C ARG A 15 4.92 0.79 -10.03
N GLN A 16 5.66 0.97 -11.12
CA GLN A 16 5.51 0.16 -12.33
C GLN A 16 5.89 -1.31 -12.09
N MET A 17 6.99 -1.56 -11.38
CA MET A 17 7.40 -2.93 -11.02
C MET A 17 6.31 -3.61 -10.18
N VAL A 18 5.84 -2.96 -9.11
CA VAL A 18 4.76 -3.45 -8.24
C VAL A 18 3.50 -3.73 -9.05
N ALA A 19 3.07 -2.78 -9.88
CA ALA A 19 1.87 -2.92 -10.69
C ALA A 19 2.00 -4.07 -11.70
N PHE A 20 3.14 -4.21 -12.35
CA PHE A 20 3.40 -5.29 -13.30
C PHE A 20 3.35 -6.66 -12.62
N SER A 21 4.04 -6.83 -11.48
CA SER A 21 4.07 -8.09 -10.73
C SER A 21 2.68 -8.50 -10.22
N LEU A 22 1.90 -7.55 -9.71
CA LEU A 22 0.54 -7.81 -9.23
C LEU A 22 -0.43 -8.13 -10.37
N LYS A 23 -0.35 -7.40 -11.50
CA LYS A 23 -1.14 -7.70 -12.70
C LYS A 23 -0.81 -9.09 -13.24
N ALA A 24 0.47 -9.47 -13.28
CA ALA A 24 0.91 -10.79 -13.69
C ALA A 24 0.39 -11.92 -12.76
N ALA A 25 0.17 -11.61 -11.47
CA ALA A 25 -0.43 -12.51 -10.51
C ALA A 25 -1.98 -12.55 -10.56
N GLY A 26 -2.62 -11.83 -11.48
CA GLY A 26 -4.07 -11.82 -11.69
C GLY A 26 -4.85 -10.79 -10.88
N TYR A 27 -4.17 -9.82 -10.27
CA TYR A 27 -4.80 -8.72 -9.53
C TYR A 27 -5.08 -7.50 -10.43
N GLN A 28 -6.11 -6.73 -10.09
CA GLN A 28 -6.28 -5.38 -10.63
C GLN A 28 -5.45 -4.41 -9.80
N VAL A 29 -4.81 -3.43 -10.43
CA VAL A 29 -3.97 -2.45 -9.74
C VAL A 29 -4.40 -1.05 -10.10
N VAL A 30 -4.68 -0.26 -9.07
CA VAL A 30 -4.85 1.19 -9.16
C VAL A 30 -3.54 1.82 -8.71
N GLU A 31 -2.89 2.59 -9.57
CA GLU A 31 -1.59 3.20 -9.30
C GLU A 31 -1.79 4.63 -8.81
N ALA A 32 -1.06 5.04 -7.78
CA ALA A 32 -1.06 6.41 -7.27
C ALA A 32 0.38 6.93 -7.06
N VAL A 33 0.59 8.21 -7.36
CA VAL A 33 1.93 8.82 -7.39
C VAL A 33 2.37 9.41 -6.05
N ASP A 34 1.46 9.59 -5.11
CA ASP A 34 1.75 10.05 -3.75
C ASP A 34 0.55 9.79 -2.83
N GLY A 35 0.68 10.12 -1.54
CA GLY A 35 -0.37 9.91 -0.55
C GLY A 35 -1.68 10.64 -0.86
N GLN A 36 -1.63 11.84 -1.46
CA GLN A 36 -2.84 12.59 -1.77
C GLN A 36 -3.59 11.96 -2.95
N ASP A 37 -2.88 11.63 -4.04
CA ASP A 37 -3.44 10.91 -5.19
C ASP A 37 -3.98 9.52 -4.76
N GLY A 38 -3.29 8.86 -3.83
CA GLY A 38 -3.72 7.61 -3.22
C GLY A 38 -5.04 7.75 -2.46
N LEU A 39 -5.18 8.80 -1.65
CA LEU A 39 -6.41 9.10 -0.91
C LEU A 39 -7.58 9.41 -1.85
N ASP A 40 -7.35 10.21 -2.88
CA ASP A 40 -8.40 10.60 -3.82
C ASP A 40 -8.87 9.39 -4.65
N LYS A 41 -7.95 8.55 -5.09
CA LYS A 41 -8.28 7.26 -5.75
C LYS A 41 -8.97 6.30 -4.80
N ALA A 42 -8.56 6.24 -3.54
CA ALA A 42 -9.22 5.41 -2.53
C ALA A 42 -10.69 5.82 -2.32
N LYS A 43 -11.01 7.12 -2.40
CA LYS A 43 -12.40 7.59 -2.30
C LYS A 43 -13.25 7.24 -3.53
N LEU A 44 -12.63 7.10 -4.70
CA LEU A 44 -13.31 6.82 -5.96
C LEU A 44 -13.40 5.32 -6.30
N HIS A 45 -12.52 4.51 -5.73
CA HIS A 45 -12.42 3.08 -6.02
C HIS A 45 -12.60 2.25 -4.75
N THR A 46 -13.30 1.13 -4.89
CA THR A 46 -13.30 0.09 -3.85
C THR A 46 -12.12 -0.83 -4.10
N VAL A 47 -11.17 -0.86 -3.16
CA VAL A 47 -9.99 -1.74 -3.24
C VAL A 47 -9.97 -2.74 -2.09
N ASP A 48 -9.36 -3.89 -2.34
CA ASP A 48 -9.23 -4.99 -1.38
C ASP A 48 -7.94 -4.91 -0.57
N LEU A 49 -6.96 -4.12 -1.00
CA LEU A 49 -5.68 -3.92 -0.33
C LEU A 49 -5.08 -2.58 -0.73
N VAL A 50 -4.41 -1.92 0.21
CA VAL A 50 -3.58 -0.74 -0.06
C VAL A 50 -2.11 -1.08 0.21
N LEU A 51 -1.25 -0.80 -0.76
CA LEU A 51 0.19 -0.76 -0.63
C LEU A 51 0.61 0.71 -0.67
N THR A 52 1.29 1.19 0.35
CA THR A 52 1.78 2.58 0.38
C THR A 52 3.25 2.63 0.74
N ASP A 53 4.02 3.44 0.03
CA ASP A 53 5.34 3.84 0.50
C ASP A 53 5.23 4.72 1.75
N GLN A 54 6.27 4.73 2.57
CA GLN A 54 6.36 5.61 3.73
C GLN A 54 6.76 7.04 3.33
N ASN A 55 7.78 7.19 2.49
CA ASN A 55 8.46 8.45 2.23
C ASN A 55 8.01 9.02 0.89
N MET A 56 6.88 9.72 0.88
CA MET A 56 6.33 10.34 -0.33
C MET A 56 6.28 11.87 -0.21
N PRO A 57 6.43 12.62 -1.32
CA PRO A 57 6.21 14.05 -1.35
C PRO A 57 4.73 14.39 -1.10
N ARG A 58 4.46 15.58 -0.56
CA ARG A 58 3.13 16.12 -0.20
C ARG A 58 2.45 15.43 0.98
N MET A 59 2.27 14.12 0.93
CA MET A 59 1.63 13.34 1.98
C MET A 59 2.37 12.01 2.15
N ASP A 60 2.86 11.77 3.36
CA ASP A 60 3.54 10.52 3.70
C ASP A 60 2.57 9.34 3.86
N GLY A 61 3.11 8.12 3.85
CA GLY A 61 2.30 6.91 3.97
C GLY A 61 1.57 6.78 5.30
N LEU A 62 2.12 7.33 6.40
CA LEU A 62 1.49 7.26 7.72
C LEU A 62 0.25 8.15 7.79
N ALA A 63 0.32 9.36 7.23
CA ALA A 63 -0.77 10.30 7.09
C ALA A 63 -1.86 9.71 6.18
N LEU A 64 -1.49 9.12 5.05
CA LEU A 64 -2.43 8.41 4.18
C LEU A 64 -3.17 7.32 4.96
N ILE A 65 -2.46 6.46 5.69
CA ILE A 65 -3.08 5.38 6.46
C ILE A 65 -4.11 5.93 7.46
N LYS A 66 -3.76 6.98 8.22
CA LYS A 66 -4.69 7.59 9.18
C LYS A 66 -5.96 8.08 8.50
N LEU A 67 -5.82 8.80 7.38
CA LEU A 67 -6.96 9.32 6.61
C LEU A 67 -7.81 8.19 6.01
N LEU A 68 -7.18 7.11 5.54
CA LEU A 68 -7.91 5.93 5.08
C LEU A 68 -8.67 5.26 6.23
N ARG A 69 -8.10 5.17 7.44
CA ARG A 69 -8.79 4.58 8.59
C ARG A 69 -9.99 5.41 9.07
N GLU A 70 -10.03 6.70 8.77
CA GLU A 70 -11.20 7.54 9.01
C GLU A 70 -12.34 7.25 8.01
N LEU A 71 -12.06 6.64 6.85
CA LEU A 71 -13.09 6.29 5.87
C LEU A 71 -13.79 4.97 6.25
N PRO A 72 -15.13 4.94 6.37
CA PRO A 72 -15.87 3.73 6.71
C PRO A 72 -15.59 2.53 5.79
N ALA A 73 -15.37 2.79 4.50
CA ALA A 73 -15.05 1.77 3.51
C ALA A 73 -13.67 1.11 3.72
N TYR A 74 -12.74 1.78 4.41
CA TYR A 74 -11.35 1.38 4.55
C TYR A 74 -10.99 0.91 5.96
N GLN A 75 -11.92 0.94 6.91
CA GLN A 75 -11.68 0.46 8.28
C GLN A 75 -11.22 -1.01 8.33
N LYS A 76 -11.70 -1.85 7.40
CA LYS A 76 -11.36 -3.28 7.32
C LYS A 76 -10.43 -3.62 6.16
N VAL A 77 -10.16 -2.68 5.27
CA VAL A 77 -9.26 -2.91 4.14
C VAL A 77 -7.85 -3.08 4.70
N PRO A 78 -7.14 -4.17 4.37
CA PRO A 78 -5.76 -4.31 4.78
C PRO A 78 -4.88 -3.22 4.15
N ILE A 79 -3.94 -2.68 4.94
CA ILE A 79 -2.97 -1.70 4.46
C ILE A 79 -1.57 -2.21 4.80
N LEU A 80 -0.73 -2.35 3.77
CA LEU A 80 0.67 -2.72 3.89
C LEU A 80 1.56 -1.53 3.56
N MET A 81 2.53 -1.30 4.42
CA MET A 81 3.53 -0.25 4.21
C MET A 81 4.77 -0.82 3.53
N LEU A 82 5.18 -0.22 2.42
CA LEU A 82 6.48 -0.44 1.81
C LEU A 82 7.42 0.60 2.41
N THR A 83 8.55 0.18 2.99
CA THR A 83 9.47 1.12 3.64
C THR A 83 10.92 0.66 3.48
N THR A 84 11.86 1.60 3.44
CA THR A 84 13.30 1.29 3.56
C THR A 84 13.73 1.16 5.03
N GLU A 85 12.94 1.66 5.97
CA GLU A 85 13.26 1.70 7.39
C GLU A 85 12.62 0.53 8.14
N SER A 86 13.45 -0.29 8.78
CA SER A 86 13.01 -1.42 9.60
C SER A 86 13.05 -1.11 11.10
N SER A 87 13.21 0.16 11.48
CA SER A 87 13.31 0.59 12.88
C SER A 87 12.05 0.23 13.65
N ASP A 88 12.21 -0.22 14.90
CA ASP A 88 11.07 -0.64 15.72
C ASP A 88 10.15 0.53 16.07
N GLU A 89 10.68 1.75 16.12
CA GLU A 89 9.90 2.97 16.27
C GLU A 89 8.99 3.21 15.06
N MET A 90 9.50 3.01 13.84
CA MET A 90 8.68 3.17 12.63
C MET A 90 7.61 2.09 12.54
N LYS A 91 7.93 0.85 12.91
CA LYS A 91 6.93 -0.24 13.03
C LYS A 91 5.86 0.08 14.08
N ALA A 92 6.23 0.74 15.18
CA ALA A 92 5.27 1.17 16.19
C ALA A 92 4.35 2.28 15.65
N LYS A 93 4.91 3.28 14.96
CA LYS A 93 4.15 4.37 14.30
C LYS A 93 3.20 3.83 13.23
N GLY A 94 3.65 2.91 12.39
CA GLY A 94 2.82 2.26 11.37
C GLY A 94 1.66 1.46 11.97
N ARG A 95 1.92 0.66 13.02
CA ARG A 95 0.87 -0.05 13.74
C ARG A 95 -0.12 0.88 14.42
N ALA A 96 0.35 1.96 15.04
CA ALA A 96 -0.50 2.97 15.65
C ALA A 96 -1.35 3.74 14.63
N ALA A 97 -0.84 3.95 13.41
CA ALA A 97 -1.62 4.52 12.31
C ALA A 97 -2.69 3.54 11.79
N GLY A 98 -2.50 2.23 12.02
CA GLY A 98 -3.43 1.18 11.60
C GLY A 98 -2.94 0.37 10.40
N ALA A 99 -1.63 0.29 10.13
CA ALA A 99 -1.08 -0.64 9.14
C ALA A 99 -1.21 -2.10 9.61
N ASN A 100 -1.51 -3.01 8.68
CA ASN A 100 -1.59 -4.46 8.95
C ASN A 100 -0.24 -5.16 8.83
N GLY A 101 0.72 -4.57 8.12
CA GLY A 101 2.04 -5.14 7.93
C GLY A 101 2.98 -4.20 7.17
N TRP A 102 4.23 -4.63 7.03
CA TRP A 102 5.27 -3.89 6.34
C TRP A 102 6.12 -4.81 5.48
N LEU A 103 6.64 -4.26 4.39
CA LEU A 103 7.62 -4.91 3.52
C LEU A 103 8.82 -3.99 3.37
N VAL A 104 9.99 -4.49 3.78
CA VAL A 104 11.23 -3.71 3.75
C VAL A 104 11.85 -3.74 2.35
N LYS A 105 12.23 -2.58 1.84
CA LYS A 105 12.97 -2.40 0.57
C LYS A 105 14.47 -2.68 0.78
N PRO A 106 15.17 -3.29 -0.19
CA PRO A 106 14.65 -3.84 -1.44
C PRO A 106 13.92 -5.18 -1.21
N PHE A 107 12.82 -5.39 -1.94
CA PHE A 107 12.06 -6.64 -1.91
C PHE A 107 11.95 -7.23 -3.31
N ASP A 108 11.90 -8.56 -3.38
CA ASP A 108 11.66 -9.28 -4.63
C ASP A 108 10.16 -9.25 -5.00
N PRO A 109 9.80 -9.12 -6.29
CA PRO A 109 8.42 -9.25 -6.77
C PRO A 109 7.65 -10.46 -6.23
N GLN A 110 8.30 -11.63 -6.14
CA GLN A 110 7.70 -12.84 -5.62
C GLN A 110 7.35 -12.69 -4.14
N ARG A 111 8.24 -12.04 -3.37
CA ARG A 111 8.00 -11.77 -1.95
C ARG A 111 6.82 -10.84 -1.74
N LEU A 112 6.65 -9.82 -2.60
CA LEU A 112 5.49 -8.95 -2.58
C LEU A 112 4.20 -9.76 -2.81
N ILE A 113 4.17 -10.60 -3.85
CA ILE A 113 3.01 -11.42 -4.19
C ILE A 113 2.64 -12.36 -3.03
N ASP A 114 3.63 -12.99 -2.40
CA ASP A 114 3.40 -13.90 -1.26
C ASP A 114 2.79 -13.18 -0.06
N VAL A 115 3.26 -11.96 0.25
CA VAL A 115 2.71 -11.15 1.34
C VAL A 115 1.28 -10.71 1.00
N VAL A 116 1.04 -10.24 -0.22
CA VAL A 116 -0.30 -9.84 -0.70
C VAL A 116 -1.28 -11.01 -0.61
N LYS A 117 -0.87 -12.21 -1.05
CA LYS A 117 -1.68 -13.43 -0.96
C LYS A 117 -2.03 -13.79 0.47
N LYS A 118 -1.11 -13.64 1.43
CA LYS A 118 -1.37 -13.92 2.85
C LYS A 118 -2.35 -12.94 3.51
N VAL A 119 -2.51 -11.76 2.92
CA VAL A 119 -3.30 -10.67 3.52
C VAL A 119 -4.68 -10.56 2.88
N ILE A 120 -4.79 -10.82 1.57
CA ILE A 120 -6.07 -10.81 0.84
C ILE A 120 -6.73 -12.20 0.79
N GLY A 121 -5.94 -13.28 0.83
CA GLY A 121 -6.40 -14.67 0.75
C GLY A 121 -6.76 -15.24 2.11
#